data_AF-A0A1Q6RF60-F1
#
_entry.id   AF-A0A1Q6RF60-F1
#
_cell.length_a   1.000
_cell.length_b   1.000
_cell.length_c   1.000
_cell.angle_alpha   90.00
_cell.angle_beta   90.00
_cell.angle_gamma   90.00
#
_symmetry.space_group_name_H-M   'P 1'
#
loop_
_entity.id
_entity.type
_entity.pdbx_description
1 polymer ?
#
loop_
_entity_poly.entity_id
_entity_poly.type
_entity_poly.pdbx_seq_one_letter_code
_entity_poly.pdbx_strand_id
1 'polypeptide(L)'
;MKTVALFGAGQIGAMVSRLLGTGYGACCFADNSEEKWGGELAGIPIVSPRDALLFDPDAVCICVLDDERAAQMRSQLDALGYDGEILSPALLKTFDVRSAQMRLIAEQINALAVPGDVAELGVFRGDFAVQINAAFSDRTIHLFDTFEGFCTADVDIERQNGYSAARVGDFSETAKDIVDKKLLYRERAVFHKGFFPATFRGCEKRRFAFVSIDADLYAPTAAALPLFWEQLSPGGALMIHDVYSTQFGGVRHAVDEFCAENDLLPMPVCDLHGSAVIRKPLKNGQK
;
A
#
# COMPACT_ATOMS: atom_id res chain seq x y z
N MET A 1 -19.46 23.25 -6.01
CA MET A 1 -18.71 22.01 -5.72
C MET A 1 -19.69 20.88 -5.95
N LYS A 2 -19.37 19.94 -6.85
CA LYS A 2 -20.26 18.81 -7.15
C LYS A 2 -20.31 17.85 -5.96
N THR A 3 -21.48 17.46 -5.51
CA THR A 3 -21.65 16.44 -4.46
C THR A 3 -21.59 15.04 -5.06
N VAL A 4 -20.89 14.13 -4.39
CA VAL A 4 -20.71 12.76 -4.87
C VAL A 4 -21.10 11.77 -3.78
N ALA A 5 -22.01 10.85 -4.08
CA ALA A 5 -22.23 9.67 -3.25
C ALA A 5 -21.24 8.57 -3.66
N LEU A 6 -20.49 8.03 -2.70
CA LEU A 6 -19.47 7.01 -2.94
C LEU A 6 -20.08 5.62 -2.72
N PHE A 7 -20.40 4.91 -3.79
CA PHE A 7 -20.98 3.57 -3.68
C PHE A 7 -19.86 2.54 -3.48
N GLY A 8 -19.71 2.09 -2.24
CA GLY A 8 -18.76 1.09 -1.75
C GLY A 8 -17.96 1.63 -0.57
N ALA A 9 -18.34 1.32 0.67
CA ALA A 9 -17.63 1.73 1.89
C ALA A 9 -16.51 0.73 2.24
N GLY A 10 -15.67 0.42 1.27
CA GLY A 10 -14.49 -0.43 1.43
C GLY A 10 -13.20 0.35 1.19
N GLN A 11 -12.10 -0.39 1.01
CA GLN A 11 -10.78 0.19 0.79
C GLN A 11 -10.73 1.15 -0.42
N ILE A 12 -11.32 0.75 -1.55
CA ILE A 12 -11.39 1.61 -2.74
C ILE A 12 -12.20 2.87 -2.45
N GLY A 13 -13.33 2.77 -1.74
CA GLY A 13 -14.14 3.93 -1.36
C GLY A 13 -13.37 4.92 -0.46
N ALA A 14 -12.65 4.40 0.54
CA ALA A 14 -11.79 5.21 1.42
C ALA A 14 -10.68 5.94 0.65
N MET A 15 -10.11 5.30 -0.37
CA MET A 15 -9.11 5.94 -1.25
C MET A 15 -9.75 6.99 -2.14
N VAL A 16 -10.87 6.65 -2.81
CA VAL A 16 -11.57 7.55 -3.73
C VAL A 16 -11.99 8.84 -3.01
N SER A 17 -12.50 8.75 -1.78
CA SER A 17 -12.89 9.94 -1.01
C SER A 17 -11.73 10.93 -0.80
N ARG A 18 -10.50 10.43 -0.68
CA ARG A 18 -9.27 11.23 -0.51
C ARG A 18 -8.70 11.73 -1.84
N LEU A 19 -9.03 11.07 -2.96
CA LEU A 19 -8.57 11.42 -4.30
C LEU A 19 -9.53 12.32 -5.09
N LEU A 20 -10.72 12.59 -4.56
CA LEU A 20 -11.64 13.56 -5.16
C LEU A 20 -10.94 14.90 -5.36
N GLY A 21 -10.96 15.40 -6.60
CA GLY A 21 -10.39 16.70 -6.94
C GLY A 21 -11.15 17.85 -6.27
N THR A 22 -10.55 19.04 -6.26
CA THR A 22 -11.08 20.25 -5.58
C THR A 22 -12.48 20.70 -6.03
N GLY A 23 -12.97 20.19 -7.17
CA GLY A 23 -14.32 20.46 -7.67
C GLY A 23 -15.41 19.57 -7.06
N TYR A 24 -15.05 18.53 -6.31
CA TYR A 24 -15.94 17.48 -5.81
C TYR A 24 -15.93 17.42 -4.28
N GLY A 25 -17.04 16.98 -3.68
CA GLY A 25 -17.11 16.66 -2.26
C GLY A 25 -17.98 15.42 -2.03
N ALA A 26 -17.50 14.49 -1.20
CA ALA A 26 -18.26 13.31 -0.84
C ALA A 26 -19.36 13.66 0.17
N CYS A 27 -20.61 13.30 -0.12
CA CYS A 27 -21.74 13.55 0.79
C CYS A 27 -22.05 12.35 1.70
N CYS A 28 -21.88 11.13 1.20
CA CYS A 28 -22.10 9.89 1.93
C CYS A 28 -21.38 8.72 1.23
N PHE A 29 -21.17 7.64 1.97
CA PHE A 29 -20.92 6.32 1.40
C PHE A 29 -22.22 5.52 1.30
N ALA A 30 -22.46 4.85 0.17
CA ALA A 30 -23.45 3.79 0.05
C ALA A 30 -22.77 2.43 0.18
N ASP A 31 -23.33 1.48 0.92
CA ASP A 31 -22.81 0.09 0.96
C ASP A 31 -23.96 -0.92 1.09
N ASN A 32 -23.80 -2.12 0.53
CA ASN A 32 -24.81 -3.18 0.62
C ASN A 32 -24.74 -3.95 1.95
N SER A 33 -23.66 -3.80 2.72
CA SER A 33 -23.50 -4.42 4.04
C SER A 33 -24.27 -3.63 5.10
N GLU A 34 -25.36 -4.20 5.59
CA GLU A 34 -26.20 -3.59 6.65
C GLU A 34 -25.41 -3.31 7.93
N GLU A 35 -24.42 -4.15 8.24
CA GLU A 35 -23.55 -4.01 9.41
C GLU A 35 -22.76 -2.70 9.43
N LYS A 36 -22.57 -2.05 8.27
CA LYS A 36 -21.85 -0.77 8.16
C LYS A 36 -22.76 0.44 8.29
N TRP A 37 -24.07 0.29 8.16
CA TRP A 37 -24.99 1.42 8.12
C TRP A 37 -25.06 2.14 9.46
N GLY A 38 -25.13 3.46 9.43
CA GLY A 38 -25.08 4.30 10.64
C GLY A 38 -23.67 4.51 11.20
N GLY A 39 -22.67 3.81 10.65
CA GLY A 39 -21.26 4.10 10.87
C GLY A 39 -20.74 5.23 9.99
N GLU A 40 -19.43 5.44 10.05
CA GLU A 40 -18.70 6.39 9.21
C GLU A 40 -17.41 5.79 8.68
N LEU A 41 -16.96 6.30 7.53
CA LEU A 41 -15.66 5.99 6.95
C LEU A 41 -14.99 7.31 6.59
N ALA A 42 -13.79 7.55 7.11
CA ALA A 42 -13.07 8.82 6.93
C ALA A 42 -13.91 10.07 7.30
N GLY A 43 -14.76 9.97 8.33
CA GLY A 43 -15.65 11.05 8.78
C GLY A 43 -16.86 11.31 7.87
N ILE A 44 -17.15 10.42 6.92
CA ILE A 44 -18.30 10.50 6.00
C ILE A 44 -19.29 9.39 6.38
N PRO A 45 -20.59 9.67 6.54
CA PRO A 45 -21.58 8.69 6.96
C PRO A 45 -21.76 7.56 5.94
N ILE A 46 -21.98 6.34 6.44
CA ILE A 46 -22.29 5.16 5.63
C ILE A 46 -23.80 4.87 5.75
N VAL A 47 -24.47 4.79 4.61
CA VAL A 47 -25.91 4.56 4.51
C VAL A 47 -26.23 3.47 3.47
N SER A 48 -27.50 3.07 3.40
CA SER A 48 -27.96 2.16 2.35
C SER A 48 -27.89 2.84 0.96
N PRO A 49 -27.81 2.08 -0.15
CA PRO A 49 -27.79 2.68 -1.48
C PRO A 49 -29.06 3.47 -1.81
N ARG A 50 -30.20 3.10 -1.21
CA ARG A 50 -31.44 3.86 -1.33
C ARG A 50 -31.35 5.20 -0.59
N ASP A 51 -30.87 5.18 0.65
CA ASP A 51 -30.79 6.39 1.47
C ASP A 51 -29.71 7.35 0.97
N ALA A 52 -28.66 6.85 0.31
CA ALA A 52 -27.67 7.68 -0.35
C ALA A 52 -28.28 8.62 -1.41
N LEU A 53 -29.36 8.20 -2.09
CA LEU A 53 -30.05 9.06 -3.06
C LEU A 53 -30.85 10.18 -2.38
N LEU A 54 -31.17 10.07 -1.09
CA LEU A 54 -31.84 11.13 -0.33
C LEU A 54 -30.91 12.32 -0.05
N PHE A 55 -29.59 12.16 -0.22
CA PHE A 55 -28.62 13.24 -0.16
C PHE A 55 -28.59 14.11 -1.44
N ASP A 56 -29.39 13.75 -2.46
CA ASP A 56 -29.47 14.45 -3.75
C ASP A 56 -28.08 14.69 -4.39
N PRO A 57 -27.28 13.62 -4.63
CA PRO A 57 -25.92 13.77 -5.13
C PRO A 57 -25.90 14.14 -6.63
N ASP A 58 -25.06 15.11 -7.01
CA ASP A 58 -24.81 15.45 -8.43
C ASP A 58 -24.26 14.25 -9.22
N ALA A 59 -23.51 13.37 -8.56
CA ALA A 59 -22.93 12.16 -9.15
C ALA A 59 -22.86 10.99 -8.14
N VAL A 60 -22.87 9.75 -8.63
CA VAL A 60 -22.54 8.55 -7.86
C VAL A 60 -21.23 7.96 -8.37
N CYS A 61 -20.24 7.77 -7.50
CA CYS A 61 -19.00 7.07 -7.85
C CYS A 61 -19.09 5.60 -7.44
N ILE A 62 -19.02 4.68 -8.41
CA ILE A 62 -18.99 3.24 -8.14
C ILE A 62 -17.55 2.85 -7.73
N CYS A 63 -17.34 2.67 -6.42
CA CYS A 63 -16.04 2.50 -5.80
C CYS A 63 -15.56 1.03 -5.79
N VAL A 64 -15.58 0.39 -6.96
CA VAL A 64 -15.00 -0.95 -7.18
C VAL A 64 -14.19 -0.95 -8.48
N LEU A 65 -13.15 -1.80 -8.52
CA LEU A 65 -12.33 -2.00 -9.73
C LEU A 65 -12.72 -3.28 -10.48
N ASP A 66 -13.49 -4.16 -9.87
CA ASP A 66 -14.00 -5.36 -10.53
C ASP A 66 -15.17 -4.99 -11.45
N ASP A 67 -15.08 -5.38 -12.72
CA ASP A 67 -16.02 -4.93 -13.76
C ASP A 67 -17.42 -5.57 -13.59
N GLU A 68 -17.48 -6.81 -13.08
CA GLU A 68 -18.74 -7.50 -12.81
C GLU A 68 -19.49 -6.84 -11.64
N ARG A 69 -18.81 -6.61 -10.52
CA ARG A 69 -19.37 -5.87 -9.37
C ARG A 69 -19.79 -4.46 -9.77
N ALA A 70 -19.00 -3.76 -10.59
CA ALA A 70 -19.37 -2.43 -11.07
C ALA A 70 -20.69 -2.47 -11.88
N ALA A 71 -20.86 -3.46 -12.74
CA ALA A 71 -22.10 -3.64 -13.51
C ALA A 71 -23.31 -3.97 -12.62
N GLN A 72 -23.13 -4.79 -11.59
CA GLN A 72 -24.17 -5.11 -10.61
C GLN A 72 -24.61 -3.86 -9.84
N MET A 73 -23.66 -3.06 -9.34
CA MET A 73 -23.94 -1.81 -8.62
C MET A 73 -24.62 -0.79 -9.51
N ARG A 74 -24.22 -0.69 -10.79
CA ARG A 74 -24.90 0.16 -11.78
C ARG A 74 -26.35 -0.27 -12.00
N SER A 75 -26.59 -1.56 -12.18
CA SER A 75 -27.96 -2.10 -12.35
C SER A 75 -28.84 -1.83 -11.11
N GLN A 76 -28.24 -1.85 -9.91
CA GLN A 76 -28.93 -1.50 -8.68
C GLN A 76 -29.32 -0.01 -8.63
N LEU A 77 -28.44 0.90 -9.06
CA LEU A 77 -28.76 2.33 -9.18
C LEU A 77 -29.89 2.58 -10.20
N ASP A 78 -29.83 1.89 -11.35
CA ASP A 78 -30.89 1.96 -12.38
C ASP A 78 -32.24 1.51 -11.79
N ALA A 79 -32.26 0.41 -11.03
CA ALA A 79 -33.46 -0.09 -10.36
C ALA A 79 -33.99 0.82 -9.24
N LEU A 80 -33.12 1.63 -8.63
CA LEU A 80 -33.49 2.66 -7.66
C LEU A 80 -33.95 3.97 -8.34
N GLY A 81 -33.89 4.05 -9.67
CA GLY A 81 -34.31 5.20 -10.45
C GLY A 81 -33.29 6.35 -10.50
N TYR A 82 -32.02 6.08 -10.22
CA TYR A 82 -30.96 7.07 -10.38
C TYR A 82 -30.59 7.26 -11.86
N ASP A 83 -30.69 8.50 -12.36
CA ASP A 83 -30.41 8.87 -13.75
C ASP A 83 -29.26 9.89 -13.90
N GLY A 84 -28.55 10.18 -12.79
CA GLY A 84 -27.45 11.13 -12.72
C GLY A 84 -26.10 10.61 -13.23
N GLU A 85 -25.05 11.42 -13.04
CA GLU A 85 -23.70 11.11 -13.50
C GLU A 85 -23.09 9.94 -12.72
N ILE A 86 -22.56 8.93 -13.43
CA ILE A 86 -21.84 7.81 -12.81
C ILE A 86 -20.33 8.00 -13.03
N LEU A 87 -19.59 8.11 -11.94
CA LEU A 87 -18.13 8.16 -11.92
C LEU A 87 -17.57 6.76 -11.64
N SER A 88 -16.34 6.54 -12.09
CA SER A 88 -15.61 5.29 -11.85
C SER A 88 -14.12 5.56 -11.57
N PRO A 89 -13.52 4.86 -10.59
CA PRO A 89 -12.10 4.91 -10.33
C PRO A 89 -11.29 3.99 -11.26
N ALA A 90 -11.83 3.55 -12.41
CA ALA A 90 -11.16 2.61 -13.31
C ALA A 90 -9.75 3.05 -13.75
N LEU A 91 -9.48 4.36 -13.80
CA LEU A 91 -8.16 4.90 -14.10
C LEU A 91 -7.09 4.50 -13.06
N LEU A 92 -7.48 4.10 -11.85
CA LEU A 92 -6.55 3.57 -10.85
C LEU A 92 -5.95 2.22 -11.26
N LYS A 93 -6.53 1.50 -12.23
CA LYS A 93 -5.90 0.33 -12.87
C LYS A 93 -4.66 0.71 -13.69
N THR A 94 -4.57 1.98 -14.11
CA THR A 94 -3.50 2.50 -14.98
C THR A 94 -2.55 3.42 -14.23
N PHE A 95 -3.07 4.29 -13.37
CA PHE A 95 -2.30 5.24 -12.59
C PHE A 95 -2.19 4.79 -11.13
N ASP A 96 -1.03 4.23 -10.79
CA ASP A 96 -0.74 3.78 -9.43
C ASP A 96 0.04 4.85 -8.65
N VAL A 97 -0.57 5.34 -7.57
CA VAL A 97 -0.02 6.38 -6.70
C VAL A 97 1.23 5.88 -5.97
N ARG A 98 1.26 4.60 -5.56
CA ARG A 98 2.40 4.01 -4.84
C ARG A 98 3.66 4.05 -5.71
N SER A 99 3.55 3.54 -6.93
CA SER A 99 4.65 3.53 -7.91
C SER A 99 5.05 4.94 -8.33
N ALA A 100 4.09 5.86 -8.48
CA ALA A 100 4.39 7.26 -8.78
C ALA A 100 5.20 7.92 -7.65
N GLN A 101 4.79 7.71 -6.39
CA GLN A 101 5.50 8.20 -5.22
C GLN A 101 6.91 7.60 -5.11
N MET A 102 7.05 6.29 -5.33
CA MET A 102 8.35 5.60 -5.34
C MET A 102 9.29 6.19 -6.40
N ARG A 103 8.82 6.38 -7.64
CA ARG A 103 9.63 6.97 -8.71
C ARG A 103 10.09 8.40 -8.37
N LEU A 104 9.21 9.22 -7.80
CA LEU A 104 9.58 10.58 -7.39
C LEU A 104 10.60 10.59 -6.25
N ILE A 105 10.48 9.65 -5.29
CA ILE A 105 11.49 9.45 -4.25
C ILE A 105 12.82 8.99 -4.87
N ALA A 106 12.79 8.10 -5.85
CA ALA A 106 13.96 7.61 -6.54
C ALA A 106 14.69 8.72 -7.30
N GLU A 107 13.95 9.57 -8.03
CA GLU A 107 14.50 10.76 -8.69
C GLU A 107 15.25 11.66 -7.70
N GLN A 108 14.66 11.93 -6.53
CA GLN A 108 15.31 12.73 -5.49
C GLN A 108 16.57 12.04 -4.92
N ILE A 109 16.48 10.75 -4.61
CA ILE A 109 17.61 9.96 -4.09
C ILE A 109 18.79 9.96 -5.08
N ASN A 110 18.50 9.79 -6.38
CA ASN A 110 19.49 9.80 -7.44
C ASN A 110 20.09 11.20 -7.64
N ALA A 111 19.27 12.25 -7.64
CA ALA A 111 19.74 13.64 -7.74
C ALA A 111 20.66 14.05 -6.58
N LEU A 112 20.37 13.57 -5.36
CA LEU A 112 21.18 13.81 -4.17
C LEU A 112 22.37 12.85 -4.04
N ALA A 113 22.53 11.90 -4.97
CA ALA A 113 23.54 10.85 -4.91
C ALA A 113 23.61 10.14 -3.55
N VAL A 114 22.45 9.88 -2.92
CA VAL A 114 22.39 9.21 -1.62
C VAL A 114 23.04 7.82 -1.77
N PRO A 115 24.03 7.45 -0.95
CA PRO A 115 24.75 6.20 -1.12
C PRO A 115 23.92 4.99 -0.68
N GLY A 116 24.11 3.85 -1.33
CA GLY A 116 23.54 2.57 -0.90
C GLY A 116 22.78 1.82 -1.98
N ASP A 117 22.54 0.55 -1.71
CA ASP A 117 21.73 -0.35 -2.53
C ASP A 117 20.24 -0.03 -2.33
N VAL A 118 19.36 -0.77 -3.02
CA VAL A 118 17.92 -0.72 -2.78
C VAL A 118 17.39 -2.08 -2.38
N ALA A 119 16.25 -2.12 -1.68
CA ALA A 119 15.66 -3.37 -1.22
C ALA A 119 14.14 -3.39 -1.32
N GLU A 120 13.59 -4.58 -1.43
CA GLU A 120 12.17 -4.88 -1.25
C GLU A 120 12.04 -6.11 -0.36
N LEU A 121 11.22 -5.99 0.69
CA LEU A 121 10.78 -7.10 1.52
C LEU A 121 9.31 -7.39 1.21
N GLY A 122 9.02 -8.61 0.78
CA GLY A 122 7.73 -8.98 0.21
C GLY A 122 7.68 -8.58 -1.27
N VAL A 123 8.03 -9.53 -2.12
CA VAL A 123 8.25 -9.37 -3.56
C VAL A 123 7.08 -9.94 -4.35
N PHE A 124 6.46 -11.00 -3.85
CA PHE A 124 5.38 -11.74 -4.51
C PHE A 124 5.72 -12.02 -5.98
N ARG A 125 4.94 -11.50 -6.94
CA ARG A 125 5.15 -11.69 -8.39
C ARG A 125 6.15 -10.73 -9.02
N GLY A 126 6.77 -9.85 -8.22
CA GLY A 126 7.88 -8.98 -8.60
C GLY A 126 7.49 -7.73 -9.39
N ASP A 127 6.21 -7.39 -9.49
CA ASP A 127 5.79 -6.26 -10.32
C ASP A 127 6.31 -4.91 -9.78
N PHE A 128 6.33 -4.73 -8.46
CA PHE A 128 6.94 -3.55 -7.83
C PHE A 128 8.47 -3.60 -7.83
N ALA A 129 9.06 -4.79 -7.62
CA ALA A 129 10.51 -5.04 -7.82
C ALA A 129 11.03 -4.52 -9.16
N VAL A 130 10.29 -4.77 -10.25
CA VAL A 130 10.64 -4.30 -11.60
C VAL A 130 10.68 -2.77 -11.66
N GLN A 131 9.72 -2.10 -11.02
CA GLN A 131 9.67 -0.64 -10.97
C GLN A 131 10.86 -0.07 -10.18
N ILE A 132 11.19 -0.65 -9.03
CA ILE A 132 12.35 -0.26 -8.22
C ILE A 132 13.64 -0.47 -9.02
N ASN A 133 13.80 -1.65 -9.62
CA ASN A 133 14.98 -2.01 -10.42
C ASN A 133 15.16 -1.07 -11.62
N ALA A 134 14.06 -0.64 -12.25
CA ALA A 134 14.09 0.35 -13.32
C ALA A 134 14.52 1.75 -12.82
N ALA A 135 13.96 2.21 -11.70
CA ALA A 135 14.22 3.54 -11.15
C ALA A 135 15.63 3.69 -10.54
N PHE A 136 16.25 2.58 -10.13
CA PHE A 136 17.58 2.50 -9.54
C PHE A 136 18.52 1.60 -10.37
N SER A 137 18.55 1.83 -11.68
CA SER A 137 19.26 0.99 -12.67
C SER A 137 20.75 0.79 -12.40
N ASP A 138 21.38 1.70 -11.66
CA ASP A 138 22.80 1.69 -11.32
C ASP A 138 23.11 1.13 -9.93
N ARG A 139 22.11 0.61 -9.21
CA ARG A 139 22.25 0.06 -7.85
C ARG A 139 21.90 -1.43 -7.79
N THR A 140 22.44 -2.12 -6.80
CA THR A 140 22.02 -3.50 -6.52
C THR A 140 20.65 -3.49 -5.85
N ILE A 141 19.75 -4.36 -6.29
CA ILE A 141 18.44 -4.57 -5.65
C ILE A 141 18.45 -5.87 -4.84
N HIS A 142 18.11 -5.77 -3.56
CA HIS A 142 17.99 -6.88 -2.62
C HIS A 142 16.51 -7.26 -2.47
N LEU A 143 16.16 -8.47 -2.89
CA LEU A 143 14.79 -8.98 -2.90
C LEU A 143 14.61 -10.04 -1.81
N PHE A 144 13.93 -9.69 -0.72
CA PHE A 144 13.66 -10.57 0.41
C PHE A 144 12.23 -11.12 0.31
N ASP A 145 12.09 -12.43 0.20
CA ASP A 145 10.78 -13.07 0.13
C ASP A 145 10.88 -14.54 0.56
N THR A 146 9.81 -15.10 1.10
CA THR A 146 9.73 -16.51 1.44
C THR A 146 9.68 -17.38 0.17
N PHE A 147 9.09 -16.85 -0.90
CA PHE A 147 8.62 -17.54 -2.10
C PHE A 147 7.71 -18.74 -1.80
N GLU A 148 7.09 -18.73 -0.62
CA GLU A 148 6.27 -19.81 -0.06
C GLU A 148 4.98 -19.25 0.61
N GLY A 149 4.78 -17.93 0.55
CA GLY A 149 3.66 -17.23 1.19
C GLY A 149 3.87 -17.03 2.71
N PHE A 150 2.78 -16.72 3.40
CA PHE A 150 2.79 -16.49 4.85
C PHE A 150 3.04 -17.77 5.65
N CYS A 151 3.82 -17.64 6.73
CA CYS A 151 4.09 -18.73 7.66
C CYS A 151 3.07 -18.80 8.80
N THR A 152 2.94 -19.98 9.40
CA THR A 152 2.01 -20.21 10.53
C THR A 152 2.26 -19.28 11.70
N ALA A 153 3.53 -19.04 12.06
CA ALA A 153 3.88 -18.24 13.23
C ALA A 153 3.39 -16.79 13.10
N ASP A 154 3.56 -16.18 11.92
CA ASP A 154 3.12 -14.80 11.67
C ASP A 154 1.59 -14.70 11.60
N VAL A 155 0.94 -15.66 10.93
CA VAL A 155 -0.53 -15.72 10.84
C VAL A 155 -1.19 -15.93 12.21
N ASP A 156 -0.56 -16.70 13.10
CA ASP A 156 -1.09 -16.90 14.45
C ASP A 156 -1.05 -15.60 15.28
N ILE A 157 -0.04 -14.75 15.09
CA ILE A 157 0.02 -13.42 15.72
C ILE A 157 -1.12 -12.52 15.21
N GLU A 158 -1.35 -12.52 13.89
CA GLU A 158 -2.43 -11.76 13.28
C GLU A 158 -3.80 -12.15 13.85
N ARG A 159 -4.05 -13.47 13.94
CA ARG A 159 -5.30 -14.00 14.49
C ARG A 159 -5.46 -13.66 15.97
N GLN A 160 -4.40 -13.80 16.77
CA GLN A 160 -4.44 -13.56 18.22
C GLN A 160 -4.76 -12.11 18.56
N ASN A 161 -4.27 -11.16 17.74
CA ASN A 161 -4.47 -9.73 17.96
C ASN A 161 -5.63 -9.15 17.15
N GLY A 162 -6.28 -9.95 16.29
CA GLY A 162 -7.37 -9.49 15.43
C GLY A 162 -6.91 -8.50 14.35
N TYR A 163 -5.66 -8.60 13.91
CA TYR A 163 -5.04 -7.67 12.96
C TYR A 163 -5.45 -7.92 11.50
N SER A 164 -5.68 -9.17 11.13
CA SER A 164 -6.12 -9.53 9.78
C SER A 164 -6.80 -10.90 9.73
N ALA A 165 -7.42 -11.21 8.60
CA ALA A 165 -7.97 -12.52 8.28
C ALA A 165 -7.00 -13.39 7.45
N ALA A 166 -5.70 -13.07 7.46
CA ALA A 166 -4.66 -13.74 6.69
C ALA A 166 -4.60 -15.24 6.97
N ARG A 167 -4.21 -16.03 5.95
CA ARG A 167 -4.09 -17.49 6.04
C ARG A 167 -2.70 -17.95 5.63
N VAL A 168 -2.32 -19.09 6.18
CA VAL A 168 -1.04 -19.74 5.84
C VAL A 168 -1.04 -20.07 4.34
N GLY A 169 0.04 -19.69 3.65
CA GLY A 169 0.18 -19.89 2.21
C GLY A 169 -0.55 -18.86 1.33
N ASP A 170 -1.21 -17.85 1.89
CA ASP A 170 -1.61 -16.68 1.10
C ASP A 170 -0.35 -16.08 0.44
N PHE A 171 -0.51 -15.61 -0.80
CA PHE A 171 0.58 -15.12 -1.66
C PHE A 171 1.67 -16.14 -2.03
N SER A 172 1.41 -17.45 -1.88
CA SER A 172 2.33 -18.52 -2.31
C SER A 172 2.46 -18.70 -3.82
N GLU A 173 1.62 -18.04 -4.62
CA GLU A 173 1.67 -18.07 -6.09
C GLU A 173 2.83 -17.22 -6.66
N THR A 174 4.04 -17.56 -6.25
CA THR A 174 5.27 -16.90 -6.71
C THR A 174 6.35 -17.92 -7.02
N ALA A 175 7.18 -17.59 -8.02
CA ALA A 175 8.41 -18.29 -8.29
C ALA A 175 9.51 -17.27 -8.52
N LYS A 176 10.61 -17.42 -7.78
CA LYS A 176 11.83 -16.62 -7.95
C LYS A 176 12.23 -16.51 -9.44
N ASP A 177 12.13 -17.60 -10.19
CA ASP A 177 12.52 -17.64 -11.60
C ASP A 177 11.60 -16.81 -12.51
N ILE A 178 10.34 -16.60 -12.12
CA ILE A 178 9.43 -15.69 -12.83
C ILE A 178 9.84 -14.25 -12.54
N VAL A 179 10.14 -13.93 -11.28
CA VAL A 179 10.59 -12.58 -10.89
C VAL A 179 11.90 -12.22 -11.58
N ASP A 180 12.89 -13.11 -11.54
CA ASP A 180 14.22 -12.92 -12.15
C ASP A 180 14.14 -12.55 -13.64
N LYS A 181 13.24 -13.20 -14.38
CA LYS A 181 13.05 -12.94 -15.83
C LYS A 181 12.36 -11.61 -16.14
N LYS A 182 11.65 -11.01 -15.18
CA LYS A 182 10.97 -9.72 -15.36
C LYS A 182 11.90 -8.52 -15.11
N LEU A 183 12.96 -8.70 -14.32
CA LEU A 183 13.86 -7.61 -13.94
C LEU A 183 14.64 -7.07 -15.15
N LEU A 184 14.64 -5.74 -15.32
CA LEU A 184 15.33 -5.09 -16.42
C LEU A 184 16.86 -5.20 -16.29
N TYR A 185 17.37 -5.06 -15.07
CA TYR A 185 18.79 -5.14 -14.71
C TYR A 185 19.02 -6.32 -13.76
N ARG A 186 18.67 -7.53 -14.23
CA ARG A 186 18.73 -8.78 -13.44
C ARG A 186 20.11 -9.10 -12.88
N GLU A 187 21.18 -8.70 -13.55
CA GLU A 187 22.56 -8.90 -13.10
C GLU A 187 22.90 -8.13 -11.81
N ARG A 188 22.05 -7.15 -11.45
CA ARG A 188 22.15 -6.37 -10.23
C ARG A 188 21.19 -6.84 -9.14
N ALA A 189 20.45 -7.93 -9.37
CA ALA A 189 19.48 -8.45 -8.41
C ALA A 189 20.11 -9.52 -7.50
N VAL A 190 19.84 -9.43 -6.21
CA VAL A 190 20.23 -10.42 -5.20
C VAL A 190 18.98 -10.89 -4.48
N PHE A 191 18.67 -12.18 -4.61
CA PHE A 191 17.51 -12.81 -3.99
C PHE A 191 17.89 -13.42 -2.64
N HIS A 192 17.10 -13.10 -1.62
CA HIS A 192 17.22 -13.64 -0.25
C HIS A 192 15.98 -14.47 0.04
N LYS A 193 15.99 -15.74 -0.38
CA LYS A 193 14.87 -16.65 -0.17
C LYS A 193 14.82 -17.11 1.29
N GLY A 194 13.66 -16.93 1.93
CA GLY A 194 13.37 -17.44 3.26
C GLY A 194 12.64 -16.41 4.13
N PHE A 195 12.42 -16.76 5.39
CA PHE A 195 11.69 -15.91 6.33
C PHE A 195 12.55 -14.76 6.86
N PHE A 196 11.98 -13.56 6.85
CA PHE A 196 12.55 -12.40 7.51
C PHE A 196 12.33 -12.52 9.04
N PRO A 197 13.28 -12.13 9.91
CA PRO A 197 14.56 -11.45 9.66
C PRO A 197 15.75 -12.37 9.38
N ALA A 198 15.56 -13.69 9.33
CA ALA A 198 16.69 -14.61 9.16
C ALA A 198 17.46 -14.38 7.85
N THR A 199 16.75 -13.96 6.79
CA THR A 199 17.31 -13.61 5.48
C THR A 199 18.10 -12.30 5.47
N PHE A 200 17.98 -11.45 6.50
CA PHE A 200 18.75 -10.21 6.58
C PHE A 200 20.23 -10.45 6.97
N ARG A 201 20.56 -11.66 7.44
CA ARG A 201 21.94 -12.00 7.83
C ARG A 201 22.93 -11.75 6.69
N GLY A 202 23.99 -11.00 6.98
CA GLY A 202 24.99 -10.56 6.00
C GLY A 202 24.68 -9.21 5.34
N CYS A 203 23.54 -8.59 5.64
CA CYS A 203 23.18 -7.24 5.18
C CYS A 203 23.47 -6.15 6.23
N GLU A 204 23.89 -6.50 7.45
CA GLU A 204 24.07 -5.56 8.58
C GLU A 204 25.14 -4.48 8.31
N LYS A 205 26.10 -4.79 7.44
CA LYS A 205 27.17 -3.85 7.03
C LYS A 205 26.86 -3.12 5.73
N ARG A 206 25.71 -3.39 5.10
CA ARG A 206 25.30 -2.70 3.87
C ARG A 206 24.75 -1.32 4.18
N ARG A 207 24.51 -0.56 3.12
CA ARG A 207 23.79 0.70 3.16
C ARG A 207 22.69 0.64 2.15
N PHE A 208 21.53 1.16 2.51
CA PHE A 208 20.39 1.27 1.60
C PHE A 208 20.06 2.73 1.37
N ALA A 209 19.75 3.08 0.12
CA ALA A 209 19.22 4.40 -0.23
C ALA A 209 17.67 4.37 -0.22
N PHE A 210 17.07 3.26 -0.63
CA PHE A 210 15.62 3.06 -0.66
C PHE A 210 15.28 1.63 -0.25
N VAL A 211 14.22 1.48 0.55
CA VAL A 211 13.68 0.18 0.94
C VAL A 211 12.15 0.23 0.84
N SER A 212 11.56 -0.74 0.13
CA SER A 212 10.13 -1.04 0.20
C SER A 212 9.90 -2.18 1.21
N ILE A 213 8.97 -1.98 2.14
CA ILE A 213 8.53 -3.00 3.10
C ILE A 213 7.06 -3.29 2.80
N ASP A 214 6.78 -4.51 2.37
CA ASP A 214 5.49 -4.95 1.87
C ASP A 214 5.22 -6.41 2.27
N ALA A 215 5.26 -6.67 3.58
CA ALA A 215 5.15 -8.02 4.12
C ALA A 215 3.73 -8.36 4.60
N ASP A 216 2.77 -7.45 4.44
CA ASP A 216 1.37 -7.48 4.87
C ASP A 216 1.10 -7.71 6.37
N LEU A 217 2.04 -8.30 7.12
CA LEU A 217 1.83 -8.79 8.48
C LEU A 217 2.65 -7.99 9.50
N TYR A 218 2.17 -7.95 10.74
CA TYR A 218 2.81 -7.27 11.86
C TYR A 218 4.24 -7.78 12.08
N ALA A 219 4.42 -9.08 12.28
CA ALA A 219 5.69 -9.66 12.72
C ALA A 219 6.88 -9.40 11.77
N PRO A 220 6.79 -9.69 10.45
CA PRO A 220 7.86 -9.38 9.52
C PRO A 220 8.09 -7.87 9.38
N THR A 221 7.05 -7.04 9.44
CA THR A 221 7.17 -5.57 9.38
C THR A 221 7.90 -5.02 10.61
N ALA A 222 7.50 -5.44 11.81
CA ALA A 222 8.09 -5.03 13.08
C ALA A 222 9.57 -5.45 13.18
N ALA A 223 9.93 -6.61 12.63
CA ALA A 223 11.32 -7.04 12.56
C ALA A 223 12.15 -6.26 11.52
N ALA A 224 11.54 -5.84 10.41
CA ALA A 224 12.20 -5.17 9.30
C ALA A 224 12.55 -3.72 9.58
N LEU A 225 11.62 -2.97 10.19
CA LEU A 225 11.77 -1.55 10.47
C LEU A 225 13.09 -1.18 11.16
N PRO A 226 13.46 -1.74 12.33
CA PRO A 226 14.68 -1.36 13.03
C PRO A 226 15.95 -1.74 12.24
N LEU A 227 15.96 -2.91 11.59
CA LEU A 227 17.10 -3.36 10.78
C LEU A 227 17.32 -2.41 9.60
N PHE A 228 16.33 -2.27 8.73
CA PHE A 228 16.47 -1.39 7.56
C PHE A 228 16.71 0.06 7.96
N TRP A 229 16.09 0.57 9.03
CA TRP A 229 16.34 1.93 9.49
C TRP A 229 17.78 2.17 9.90
N GLU A 230 18.41 1.23 10.62
CA GLU A 230 19.80 1.33 11.02
C GLU A 230 20.72 1.43 9.80
N GLN A 231 20.51 0.56 8.79
CA GLN A 231 21.32 0.52 7.57
C GLN A 231 20.93 1.55 6.50
N LEU A 232 19.80 2.26 6.65
CA LEU A 232 19.39 3.30 5.74
C LEU A 232 20.38 4.48 5.78
N SER A 233 20.78 4.97 4.60
CA SER A 233 21.63 6.15 4.49
C SER A 233 20.85 7.43 4.83
N PRO A 234 21.51 8.46 5.40
CA PRO A 234 20.93 9.81 5.47
C PRO A 234 20.43 10.27 4.10
N GLY A 235 19.22 10.81 4.03
CA GLY A 235 18.53 11.15 2.77
C GLY A 235 17.81 9.96 2.10
N GLY A 236 17.91 8.76 2.67
CA GLY A 236 17.20 7.57 2.20
C GLY A 236 15.75 7.51 2.62
N ALA A 237 14.99 6.56 2.07
CA ALA A 237 13.57 6.33 2.37
C ALA A 237 13.29 4.88 2.74
N LEU A 238 12.42 4.70 3.74
CA LEU A 238 11.60 3.50 3.88
C LEU A 238 10.21 3.83 3.33
N MET A 239 9.68 2.99 2.45
CA MET A 239 8.30 3.02 2.00
C MET A 239 7.61 1.75 2.49
N ILE A 240 6.60 1.89 3.33
CA ILE A 240 5.91 0.79 4.00
C ILE A 240 4.51 0.69 3.42
N HIS A 241 4.13 -0.47 2.90
CA HIS A 241 2.78 -0.72 2.37
C HIS A 241 1.78 -1.03 3.48
N ASP A 242 0.48 -1.01 3.15
CA ASP A 242 -0.64 -1.42 4.02
C ASP A 242 -0.80 -0.71 5.38
N VAL A 243 -0.12 0.42 5.61
CA VAL A 243 -0.19 1.14 6.90
C VAL A 243 -1.60 1.64 7.24
N TYR A 244 -2.43 1.96 6.25
CA TYR A 244 -3.85 2.30 6.46
C TYR A 244 -4.79 1.31 5.76
N SER A 245 -4.32 0.07 5.58
CA SER A 245 -5.09 -1.01 4.98
C SER A 245 -6.25 -1.39 5.87
N THR A 246 -7.37 -1.74 5.25
CA THR A 246 -8.53 -2.29 5.98
C THR A 246 -8.43 -3.81 6.14
N GLN A 247 -7.44 -4.43 5.49
CA GLN A 247 -7.25 -5.88 5.45
C GLN A 247 -6.13 -6.34 6.40
N PHE A 248 -5.10 -5.50 6.55
CA PHE A 248 -3.85 -5.81 7.23
C PHE A 248 -3.53 -4.79 8.32
N GLY A 249 -4.29 -4.82 9.41
CA GLY A 249 -4.15 -3.86 10.51
C GLY A 249 -2.80 -3.95 11.24
N GLY A 250 -2.15 -5.11 11.19
CA GLY A 250 -0.90 -5.38 11.89
C GLY A 250 0.27 -4.49 11.44
N VAL A 251 0.31 -4.10 10.16
CA VAL A 251 1.36 -3.24 9.62
C VAL A 251 1.35 -1.87 10.30
N ARG A 252 0.16 -1.30 10.52
CA ARG A 252 0.01 -0.02 11.21
C ARG A 252 0.58 -0.07 12.62
N HIS A 253 0.26 -1.12 13.37
CA HIS A 253 0.76 -1.30 14.74
C HIS A 253 2.29 -1.34 14.77
N ALA A 254 2.92 -2.12 13.88
CA ALA A 254 4.37 -2.19 13.78
C ALA A 254 5.01 -0.82 13.45
N VAL A 255 4.40 -0.05 12.53
CA VAL A 255 4.90 1.28 12.16
C VAL A 255 4.72 2.28 13.30
N ASP A 256 3.55 2.30 13.94
CA ASP A 256 3.23 3.23 15.03
C ASP A 256 4.17 3.00 16.24
N GLU A 257 4.41 1.74 16.62
CA GLU A 257 5.35 1.36 17.69
C GLU A 257 6.78 1.81 17.37
N PHE A 258 7.29 1.44 16.18
CA PHE A 258 8.63 1.81 15.76
C PHE A 258 8.83 3.33 15.70
N CYS A 259 7.85 4.06 15.17
CA CYS A 259 7.92 5.51 15.06
C CYS A 259 7.90 6.19 16.42
N ALA A 260 7.06 5.72 17.35
CA ALA A 260 7.00 6.22 18.72
C ALA A 260 8.32 6.03 19.48
N GLU A 261 8.98 4.88 19.31
CA GLU A 261 10.27 4.58 19.95
C GLU A 261 11.44 5.40 19.41
N ASN A 262 11.33 5.93 18.19
CA ASN A 262 12.43 6.59 17.48
C ASN A 262 12.18 8.08 17.20
N ASP A 263 11.12 8.66 17.77
CA ASP A 263 10.68 10.04 17.54
C ASP A 263 10.50 10.36 16.04
N LEU A 264 9.92 9.41 15.29
CA LEU A 264 9.66 9.54 13.87
C LEU A 264 8.19 9.84 13.61
N LEU A 265 7.93 10.56 12.52
CA LEU A 265 6.57 10.80 12.03
C LEU A 265 6.47 10.28 10.59
N PRO A 266 5.72 9.18 10.35
CA PRO A 266 5.57 8.63 9.01
C PRO A 266 4.67 9.56 8.18
N MET A 267 5.06 9.77 6.91
CA MET A 267 4.29 10.55 5.95
C MET A 267 3.32 9.64 5.21
N PRO A 268 1.99 9.84 5.32
CA PRO A 268 1.02 8.99 4.64
C PRO A 268 1.07 9.19 3.12
N VAL A 269 0.81 8.12 2.39
CA VAL A 269 0.65 8.10 0.93
C VAL A 269 -0.78 7.67 0.61
N CYS A 270 -1.44 8.43 -0.26
CA CYS A 270 -2.83 8.21 -0.62
C CYS A 270 -3.00 7.18 -1.76
N ASP A 271 -2.28 6.06 -1.68
CA ASP A 271 -2.51 4.92 -2.56
C ASP A 271 -3.67 4.03 -2.04
N LEU A 272 -3.91 2.91 -2.72
CA LEU A 272 -5.08 2.06 -2.46
C LEU A 272 -5.10 1.46 -1.06
N HIS A 273 -3.94 1.06 -0.55
CA HIS A 273 -3.82 0.41 0.75
C HIS A 273 -3.34 1.38 1.85
N GLY A 274 -3.04 2.63 1.49
CA GLY A 274 -2.51 3.62 2.41
C GLY A 274 -1.10 3.27 2.89
N SER A 275 -0.12 3.40 2.02
CA SER A 275 1.29 3.30 2.36
C SER A 275 1.73 4.47 3.24
N ALA A 276 2.91 4.36 3.85
CA ALA A 276 3.60 5.47 4.48
C ALA A 276 5.08 5.53 4.09
N VAL A 277 5.68 6.71 4.20
CA VAL A 277 7.09 6.94 3.91
C VAL A 277 7.77 7.54 5.13
N ILE A 278 8.89 6.96 5.53
CA ILE A 278 9.78 7.51 6.57
C ILE A 278 11.09 7.92 5.88
N ARG A 279 11.48 9.18 6.03
CA ARG A 279 12.71 9.73 5.45
C ARG A 279 13.78 9.86 6.51
N LYS A 280 14.99 9.35 6.24
CA LYS A 280 16.11 9.53 7.15
C LYS A 280 16.69 10.93 6.98
N PRO A 281 16.75 11.76 8.04
CA PRO A 281 17.30 13.10 7.94
C PRO A 281 18.73 13.10 7.39
N LEU A 282 19.08 14.13 6.64
CA LEU A 282 20.47 14.37 6.24
C LEU A 282 21.30 14.62 7.50
N LYS A 283 22.54 14.12 7.53
CA LYS A 283 23.49 14.54 8.57
C LYS A 283 23.94 15.97 8.27
N ASN A 284 24.04 16.81 9.30
CA ASN A 284 24.54 18.18 9.18
C ASN A 284 25.82 18.20 8.32
N GLY A 285 25.78 18.90 7.17
CA GLY A 285 26.91 19.04 6.25
C GLY A 285 26.80 18.29 4.92
N GLN A 286 25.82 17.40 4.74
CA GLN A 286 25.45 16.88 3.42
C GLN A 286 24.38 17.81 2.82
N LYS A 287 24.82 18.74 1.97
CA LYS A 287 23.95 19.57 1.10
C LYS A 287 24.16 19.17 -0.34
#